data_AF-A0A3C0G2K9-F1
#
_entry.id   AF-A0A3C0G2K9-F1
#
_cell.length_a   1.000
_cell.length_b   1.000
_cell.length_c   1.000
_cell.angle_alpha   90.00
_cell.angle_beta   90.00
_cell.angle_gamma   90.00
#
_symmetry.space_group_name_H-M   'P 1'
#
loop_
_entity.id
_entity.type
_entity.pdbx_description
1 polymer ?
#
loop_
_entity_poly.entity_id
_entity_poly.type
_entity_poly.pdbx_seq_one_letter_code
_entity_poly.pdbx_strand_id
1 'polypeptide(L)'
;MADPLTITAAIALAGKCINGVTKAVNSGRELESAMGHISRWMECVSDINAAERRAKKPSLFKKLTDSKSVEKEAFDALIAKRKMAEQRKQLYELIVYSWGKDAWHELVQMEKDIRTERKRQVHAQAELKQKVSDIIFICIGAIGIIGILVGFVKILSLGG
;
A
#
# COMPACT_ATOMS: atom_id res chain seq x y z
N MET A 1 0.97 -14.11 3.70
CA MET A 1 -0.19 -14.86 3.17
C MET A 1 -1.24 -13.84 2.77
N ALA A 2 -1.64 -13.79 1.49
CA ALA A 2 -2.79 -12.99 1.09
C ALA A 2 -4.00 -13.88 1.37
N ASP A 3 -4.56 -13.76 2.58
CA ASP A 3 -5.72 -14.57 2.93
C ASP A 3 -6.95 -13.98 2.25
N PRO A 4 -7.87 -14.83 1.76
CA PRO A 4 -9.21 -14.40 1.35
C PRO A 4 -9.88 -13.51 2.40
N LEU A 5 -9.56 -13.73 3.68
CA LEU A 5 -9.98 -12.88 4.79
C LEU A 5 -9.63 -11.40 4.60
N THR A 6 -8.49 -11.06 4.00
CA THR A 6 -8.06 -9.67 3.80
C THR A 6 -8.88 -8.96 2.72
N ILE A 7 -9.19 -9.62 1.60
CA ILE A 7 -10.00 -9.02 0.53
C ILE A 7 -11.43 -8.82 1.02
N THR A 8 -12.03 -9.83 1.67
CA THR A 8 -13.39 -9.74 2.20
C THR A 8 -13.49 -8.72 3.33
N ALA A 9 -12.48 -8.65 4.21
CA ALA A 9 -12.40 -7.62 5.25
C ALA A 9 -12.24 -6.21 4.67
N ALA A 10 -11.42 -6.04 3.62
CA ALA A 10 -11.26 -4.76 2.95
C ALA A 10 -12.55 -4.29 2.28
N ILE A 11 -13.31 -5.19 1.65
CA ILE A 11 -14.64 -4.90 1.08
C ILE A 11 -15.63 -4.50 2.17
N ALA A 12 -15.63 -5.22 3.31
CA ALA A 12 -16.50 -4.90 4.44
C ALA A 12 -16.14 -3.54 5.05
N LEU A 13 -14.86 -3.24 5.21
CA LEU A 13 -14.36 -1.95 5.69
C LEU A 13 -14.72 -0.82 4.72
N ALA A 14 -14.57 -1.05 3.42
CA ALA A 14 -15.00 -0.12 2.37
C ALA A 14 -16.51 0.18 2.48
N GLY A 15 -17.34 -0.86 2.71
CA GLY A 15 -18.77 -0.67 2.95
C GLY A 15 -19.08 0.20 4.19
N LYS A 16 -18.33 0.01 5.29
CA LYS A 16 -18.45 0.87 6.47
C LYS A 16 -18.10 2.33 6.19
N CYS A 17 -17.08 2.57 5.36
CA CYS A 17 -16.67 3.93 5.00
C CYS A 17 -17.77 4.64 4.21
N ILE A 18 -18.42 3.95 3.26
CA ILE A 18 -19.56 4.52 2.51
C ILE A 18 -20.69 4.90 3.45
N ASN A 19 -21.05 4.03 4.40
CA ASN A 19 -22.08 4.36 5.40
C ASN A 19 -21.70 5.60 6.23
N GLY A 20 -20.41 5.77 6.53
CA GLY A 20 -19.89 6.98 7.17
C GLY A 20 -20.07 8.23 6.32
N VAL A 21 -19.78 8.15 5.01
CA VAL A 21 -20.00 9.26 4.06
C VAL A 21 -21.49 9.57 3.93
N THR A 22 -22.35 8.56 3.75
CA THR A 22 -23.81 8.73 3.70
C THR A 22 -24.33 9.43 4.95
N LYS A 23 -23.83 9.06 6.14
CA LYS A 23 -24.23 9.70 7.39
C LYS A 23 -23.76 11.15 7.45
N ALA A 24 -22.55 11.46 6.98
CA ALA A 24 -22.03 12.83 6.93
C ALA A 24 -22.90 13.70 6.00
N VAL A 25 -23.22 13.19 4.81
CA VAL A 25 -24.14 13.83 3.85
C VAL A 25 -25.51 14.08 4.47
N ASN A 26 -26.15 13.05 5.03
CA ASN A 26 -27.50 13.15 5.60
C ASN A 26 -27.56 14.09 6.82
N SER A 27 -26.44 14.26 7.52
CA SER A 27 -26.35 15.18 8.66
C SER A 27 -26.09 16.63 8.22
N GLY A 28 -26.08 16.91 6.91
CA GLY A 28 -25.75 18.22 6.35
C GLY A 28 -24.32 18.66 6.65
N ARG A 29 -23.41 17.72 6.95
CA ARG A 29 -22.04 18.07 7.33
C ARG A 29 -21.24 18.44 6.09
N GLU A 30 -20.23 19.28 6.31
CA GLU A 30 -19.31 19.67 5.26
C GLU A 30 -18.46 18.50 4.78
N LEU A 31 -18.01 18.62 3.52
CA LEU A 31 -17.19 17.64 2.85
C LEU A 31 -15.96 17.22 3.68
N GLU A 32 -15.36 18.16 4.41
CA GLU A 32 -14.22 17.93 5.28
C GLU A 32 -14.44 16.80 6.29
N SER A 33 -15.65 16.73 6.86
CA SER A 33 -16.01 15.67 7.81
C SER A 33 -16.15 14.29 7.17
N ALA A 34 -16.43 14.25 5.86
CA ALA A 34 -16.54 13.01 5.08
C ALA A 34 -15.20 12.60 4.45
N MET A 35 -14.24 13.51 4.31
CA MET A 35 -12.94 13.26 3.67
C MET A 35 -12.19 12.07 4.30
N GLY A 36 -12.22 11.93 5.63
CA GLY A 36 -11.57 10.82 6.32
C GLY A 36 -12.18 9.45 5.98
N HIS A 37 -13.49 9.38 5.73
CA HIS A 37 -14.14 8.16 5.28
C HIS A 37 -13.89 7.89 3.79
N ILE A 38 -13.85 8.94 2.97
CA ILE A 38 -13.56 8.85 1.53
C ILE A 38 -12.13 8.35 1.29
N SER A 39 -11.14 8.95 1.98
CA SER A 39 -9.73 8.57 1.85
C SER A 39 -9.48 7.12 2.28
N ARG A 40 -10.13 6.69 3.37
CA ARG A 40 -10.04 5.30 3.84
C ARG A 40 -10.74 4.31 2.91
N TRP A 41 -11.86 4.68 2.31
CA TRP A 41 -12.49 3.86 1.26
C TRP A 41 -11.55 3.69 0.06
N MET A 42 -10.92 4.77 -0.39
CA MET A 42 -9.93 4.80 -1.47
C MET A 42 -8.70 3.92 -1.19
N GLU A 43 -8.21 3.92 0.05
CA GLU A 43 -7.14 3.01 0.50
C GLU A 43 -7.56 1.54 0.41
N CYS A 44 -8.76 1.18 0.89
CA CYS A 44 -9.30 -0.17 0.76
C CYS A 44 -9.38 -0.61 -0.72
N VAL A 45 -9.80 0.29 -1.62
CA VAL A 45 -9.83 0.02 -3.08
C VAL A 45 -8.42 -0.30 -3.59
N SER A 46 -7.41 0.48 -3.18
CA SER A 46 -6.03 0.27 -3.57
C SER A 46 -5.48 -1.07 -3.06
N ASP A 47 -5.78 -1.42 -1.81
CA ASP A 47 -5.33 -2.66 -1.18
C ASP A 47 -5.95 -3.90 -1.84
N ILE A 48 -7.24 -3.85 -2.18
CA ILE A 48 -7.91 -4.91 -2.94
C ILE A 48 -7.27 -5.08 -4.32
N ASN A 49 -7.04 -3.98 -5.04
CA ASN A 49 -6.38 -4.03 -6.35
C ASN A 49 -4.94 -4.56 -6.23
N ALA A 50 -4.22 -4.25 -5.15
CA ALA A 50 -2.89 -4.78 -4.89
C ALA A 50 -2.92 -6.28 -4.57
N ALA A 51 -3.89 -6.74 -3.77
CA ALA A 51 -4.12 -8.14 -3.46
C ALA A 51 -4.46 -8.94 -4.73
N GLU A 52 -5.35 -8.42 -5.59
CA GLU A 52 -5.69 -9.04 -6.88
C GLU A 52 -4.46 -9.19 -7.80
N ARG A 53 -3.59 -8.18 -7.87
CA ARG A 53 -2.34 -8.25 -8.65
C ARG A 53 -1.37 -9.31 -8.10
N ARG A 54 -1.30 -9.47 -6.78
CA ARG A 54 -0.47 -10.49 -6.12
C ARG A 54 -1.04 -11.89 -6.37
N ALA A 55 -2.35 -12.07 -6.29
CA ALA A 55 -3.05 -13.31 -6.62
C ALA A 55 -2.76 -13.77 -8.07
N LYS A 56 -2.79 -12.83 -9.03
CA LYS A 56 -2.47 -13.12 -10.45
C LYS A 56 -1.01 -13.46 -10.73
N LYS A 57 -0.08 -13.19 -9.81
CA LYS A 57 1.33 -13.63 -9.87
C LYS A 57 1.65 -14.60 -8.72
N PRO A 58 1.15 -15.85 -8.74
CA PRO A 58 1.61 -16.84 -7.78
C PRO A 58 3.09 -17.15 -8.07
N SER A 59 3.93 -17.05 -7.03
CA SER A 59 5.31 -17.57 -7.05
C SER A 59 5.31 -18.99 -7.63
N LEU A 60 6.25 -19.29 -8.53
CA LEU A 60 6.27 -20.51 -9.37
C LEU A 60 6.01 -21.83 -8.60
N PHE A 61 6.38 -21.92 -7.31
CA PHE A 61 6.09 -23.08 -6.46
C PHE A 61 4.60 -23.31 -6.12
N LYS A 62 3.75 -22.28 -6.16
CA LYS A 62 2.32 -22.36 -5.79
C LYS A 62 1.41 -22.72 -6.97
N LYS A 63 1.95 -22.70 -8.20
CA LYS A 63 1.20 -23.03 -9.44
C LYS A 63 1.04 -24.52 -9.70
N LEU A 64 1.87 -25.37 -9.09
CA LEU A 64 1.89 -26.81 -9.37
C LEU A 64 0.94 -27.64 -8.49
N THR A 65 0.46 -27.10 -7.37
CA THR A 65 -0.31 -27.87 -6.38
C THR A 65 -1.81 -27.59 -6.40
N ASP A 66 -2.33 -26.61 -7.16
CA ASP A 66 -3.68 -26.09 -6.88
C ASP A 66 -4.46 -25.49 -8.07
N SER A 67 -4.55 -26.21 -9.20
CA SER A 67 -5.25 -25.75 -10.41
C SER A 67 -6.75 -25.42 -10.19
N LYS A 68 -7.41 -26.02 -9.19
CA LYS A 68 -8.80 -25.69 -8.81
C LYS A 68 -8.93 -24.38 -8.03
N SER A 69 -7.89 -23.98 -7.31
CA SER A 69 -7.88 -22.75 -6.50
C SER A 69 -7.78 -21.49 -7.36
N VAL A 70 -7.11 -21.58 -8.52
CA VAL A 70 -6.96 -20.47 -9.46
C VAL A 70 -8.29 -20.00 -10.05
N GLU A 71 -9.21 -20.92 -10.37
CA GLU A 71 -10.53 -20.58 -10.92
C GLU A 71 -11.42 -19.88 -9.89
N LYS A 72 -11.44 -20.39 -8.65
CA LYS A 72 -12.19 -19.79 -7.54
C LYS A 72 -11.66 -18.38 -7.21
N GLU A 73 -10.34 -18.22 -7.16
CA GLU A 73 -9.70 -16.94 -6.88
C GLU A 73 -9.97 -15.89 -7.98
N ALA A 74 -10.02 -16.31 -9.26
CA ALA A 74 -10.41 -15.44 -10.37
C ALA A 74 -11.88 -14.98 -10.27
N PHE A 75 -12.77 -15.88 -9.87
CA PHE A 75 -14.19 -15.56 -9.66
C PHE A 75 -14.39 -14.59 -8.48
N ASP A 76 -13.72 -14.84 -7.35
CA ASP A 76 -13.76 -13.97 -6.17
C ASP A 76 -13.20 -12.56 -6.47
N ALA A 77 -12.12 -12.48 -7.26
CA ALA A 77 -11.57 -11.21 -7.74
C ALA A 77 -12.56 -10.43 -8.62
N LEU A 78 -13.31 -11.12 -9.49
CA LEU A 78 -14.32 -10.50 -10.32
C LEU A 78 -15.47 -9.93 -9.48
N ILE A 79 -15.96 -10.68 -8.49
CA ILE A 79 -16.99 -10.22 -7.55
C ILE A 79 -16.50 -8.98 -6.80
N ALA A 80 -15.28 -9.02 -6.26
CA ALA A 80 -14.68 -7.89 -5.57
C ALA A 80 -14.67 -6.66 -6.47
N LYS A 81 -14.18 -6.78 -7.71
CA LYS A 81 -14.12 -5.67 -8.67
C LYS A 81 -15.50 -5.07 -8.97
N ARG A 82 -16.53 -5.91 -9.17
CA ARG A 82 -17.90 -5.41 -9.40
C ARG A 82 -18.44 -4.67 -8.18
N LYS A 83 -18.22 -5.20 -6.98
CA LYS A 83 -18.63 -4.56 -5.73
C LYS A 83 -17.93 -3.23 -5.50
N MET A 84 -16.64 -3.14 -5.80
CA MET A 84 -15.90 -1.87 -5.74
C MET A 84 -16.43 -0.83 -6.75
N ALA A 85 -16.82 -1.26 -7.95
CA ALA A 85 -17.39 -0.37 -8.96
C ALA A 85 -18.76 0.18 -8.53
N GLU A 86 -19.61 -0.67 -7.94
CA GLU A 86 -20.89 -0.27 -7.36
C GLU A 86 -20.70 0.73 -6.22
N GLN A 87 -19.80 0.42 -5.29
CA GLN A 87 -19.41 1.32 -4.21
C GLN A 87 -18.91 2.68 -4.71
N ARG A 88 -18.09 2.69 -5.77
CA ARG A 88 -17.61 3.92 -6.38
C ARG A 88 -18.74 4.76 -6.96
N LYS A 89 -19.69 4.11 -7.63
CA LYS A 89 -20.85 4.78 -8.21
C LYS A 89 -21.71 5.41 -7.10
N GLN A 90 -22.00 4.67 -6.03
CA GLN A 90 -22.73 5.18 -4.87
C GLN A 90 -22.01 6.39 -4.24
N LEU A 91 -20.69 6.30 -4.07
CA LEU A 91 -19.90 7.39 -3.50
C LEU A 91 -19.89 8.63 -4.38
N TYR A 92 -19.75 8.45 -5.70
CA TYR A 92 -19.84 9.53 -6.67
C TYR A 92 -21.20 10.23 -6.61
N GLU A 93 -22.29 9.46 -6.62
CA GLU A 93 -23.64 10.00 -6.52
C GLU A 93 -23.82 10.81 -5.24
N LEU A 94 -23.46 10.25 -4.07
CA LEU A 94 -23.54 10.94 -2.78
C LEU A 94 -22.77 12.28 -2.78
N ILE A 95 -21.54 12.28 -3.28
CA ILE A 95 -20.70 13.48 -3.29
C ILE A 95 -21.25 14.52 -4.26
N VAL A 96 -21.61 14.11 -5.48
CA VAL A 96 -22.09 15.03 -6.50
C VAL A 96 -23.44 15.64 -6.13
N TYR A 97 -24.35 14.86 -5.55
CA TYR A 97 -25.64 15.38 -5.11
C TYR A 97 -25.53 16.35 -3.92
N SER A 98 -24.51 16.17 -3.07
CA SER A 98 -24.39 16.96 -1.82
C SER A 98 -23.50 18.19 -1.96
N TRP A 99 -22.37 18.04 -2.65
CA TRP A 99 -21.31 19.06 -2.73
C TRP A 99 -20.94 19.44 -4.17
N GLY A 100 -21.58 18.83 -5.17
CA GLY A 100 -21.35 19.14 -6.59
C GLY A 100 -20.26 18.30 -7.25
N LYS A 101 -20.13 18.45 -8.57
CA LYS A 101 -19.18 17.69 -9.39
C LYS A 101 -17.73 18.08 -9.14
N ASP A 102 -17.48 19.36 -8.87
CA ASP A 102 -16.13 19.90 -8.65
C ASP A 102 -15.49 19.28 -7.40
N ALA A 103 -16.28 19.09 -6.33
CA ALA A 103 -15.84 18.40 -5.12
C ALA A 103 -15.33 16.98 -5.43
N TRP A 104 -16.01 16.23 -6.29
CA TRP A 104 -15.53 14.90 -6.69
C TRP A 104 -14.21 14.97 -7.47
N HIS A 105 -14.09 15.92 -8.41
CA HIS A 105 -12.86 16.09 -9.20
C HIS A 105 -11.68 16.48 -8.32
N GLU A 106 -11.87 17.42 -7.39
CA GLU A 106 -10.86 17.84 -6.43
C GLU A 106 -10.41 16.69 -5.53
N LEU A 107 -11.36 15.89 -5.02
CA LEU A 107 -11.03 14.71 -4.21
C LEU A 107 -10.19 13.69 -4.97
N VAL A 108 -10.55 13.38 -6.22
CA VAL A 108 -9.79 12.42 -7.04
C VAL A 108 -8.39 12.96 -7.36
N GLN A 109 -8.27 14.26 -7.60
CA GLN A 109 -6.99 14.92 -7.85
C GLN A 109 -6.11 14.89 -6.58
N MET A 110 -6.66 15.29 -5.43
CA MET A 110 -5.98 15.24 -4.15
C MET A 110 -5.51 13.83 -3.81
N GLU A 111 -6.35 12.81 -4.05
CA GLU A 111 -5.96 11.42 -3.82
C GLU A 111 -4.78 11.00 -4.71
N LYS A 112 -4.80 11.39 -5.98
CA LYS A 112 -3.68 11.13 -6.91
C LYS A 112 -2.38 11.78 -6.43
N ASP A 113 -2.46 13.00 -5.92
CA ASP A 113 -1.32 13.73 -5.40
C ASP A 113 -0.79 13.06 -4.12
N ILE A 114 -1.67 12.67 -3.18
CA ILE A 114 -1.31 11.89 -1.98
C ILE A 114 -0.64 10.57 -2.36
N ARG A 115 -1.15 9.83 -3.35
CA ARG A 115 -0.53 8.58 -3.81
C ARG A 115 0.85 8.81 -4.41
N THR A 116 1.03 9.89 -5.16
CA THR A 116 2.31 10.26 -5.75
C THR A 116 3.32 10.64 -4.67
N GLU A 117 2.88 11.41 -3.69
CA GLU A 117 3.68 11.83 -2.55
C GLU A 117 4.07 10.64 -1.68
N ARG A 118 3.15 9.73 -1.36
CA ARG A 118 3.46 8.48 -0.64
C ARG A 118 4.52 7.64 -1.36
N LYS A 119 4.44 7.53 -2.69
CA LYS A 119 5.47 6.83 -3.48
C LYS A 119 6.82 7.52 -3.31
N ARG A 120 6.88 8.86 -3.47
CA ARG A 120 8.11 9.64 -3.28
C ARG A 120 8.69 9.46 -1.88
N GLN A 121 7.86 9.48 -0.84
CA GLN A 121 8.29 9.27 0.54
C GLN A 121 8.82 7.85 0.76
N VAL A 122 8.18 6.82 0.20
CA VAL A 122 8.67 5.44 0.28
C VAL A 122 10.01 5.30 -0.45
N HIS A 123 10.16 5.92 -1.63
CA HIS A 123 11.43 5.95 -2.35
C HIS A 123 12.52 6.69 -1.56
N ALA A 124 12.22 7.88 -1.03
CA ALA A 124 13.16 8.64 -0.20
C ALA A 124 13.56 7.87 1.07
N GLN A 125 12.63 7.19 1.74
CA GLN A 125 12.93 6.33 2.89
C GLN A 125 13.77 5.11 2.49
N ALA A 126 13.52 4.51 1.33
CA ALA A 126 14.33 3.41 0.82
C ALA A 126 15.76 3.87 0.50
N GLU A 127 15.92 5.04 -0.11
CA GLU A 127 17.22 5.66 -0.35
C GLU A 127 17.94 5.99 0.95
N LEU A 128 17.25 6.50 1.97
CA LEU A 128 17.85 6.74 3.29
C LEU A 128 18.29 5.44 3.95
N LYS A 129 17.50 4.36 3.87
CA LYS A 129 17.89 3.04 4.38
C LYS A 129 19.09 2.47 3.63
N GLN A 130 19.15 2.62 2.31
CA GLN A 130 20.30 2.21 1.49
C GLN A 130 21.55 3.03 1.84
N LYS A 131 21.43 4.36 1.95
CA LYS A 131 22.54 5.23 2.34
C LYS A 131 23.03 4.89 3.74
N VAL A 132 22.13 4.65 4.70
CA VAL A 132 22.51 4.24 6.06
C VAL A 132 23.17 2.86 6.06
N SER A 133 22.65 1.88 5.30
CA SER A 133 23.32 0.58 5.19
C SER A 133 24.69 0.69 4.54
N ASP A 134 24.83 1.46 3.48
CA ASP A 134 26.09 1.65 2.76
C ASP A 134 27.14 2.32 3.65
N ILE A 135 26.74 3.35 4.41
CA ILE A 135 27.62 3.99 5.41
C ILE A 135 28.07 3.00 6.48
N ILE A 136 27.15 2.17 6.99
CA ILE A 136 27.49 1.14 7.99
C ILE A 136 28.48 0.12 7.40
N PHE A 137 28.28 -0.35 6.17
CA PHE A 137 29.20 -1.28 5.50
C PHE A 137 30.58 -0.65 5.24
N ILE A 138 30.64 0.62 4.86
CA ILE A 138 31.89 1.36 4.66
C ILE A 138 32.65 1.51 5.99
N CYS A 139 31.97 1.88 7.07
CA CYS A 139 32.59 2.02 8.41
C CYS A 139 33.16 0.69 8.91
N ILE A 140 32.42 -0.42 8.75
CA ILE A 140 32.89 -1.76 9.15
C ILE A 140 34.08 -2.20 8.29
N GLY A 141 34.05 -1.93 6.98
CA GLY A 141 35.16 -2.21 6.07
C GLY A 141 36.44 -1.46 6.43
N ALA A 142 36.33 -0.17 6.76
CA ALA A 142 37.47 0.66 7.16
C ALA A 142 38.12 0.19 8.47
N ILE A 143 37.31 -0.17 9.47
CA ILE A 143 37.80 -0.70 10.76
C ILE A 143 38.50 -2.05 10.56
N GLY A 144 37.97 -2.91 9.68
CA GLY A 144 38.57 -4.20 9.34
C GLY A 144 39.97 -4.05 8.73
N ILE A 145 40.15 -3.10 7.80
CA ILE A 145 41.44 -2.85 7.14
C ILE A 145 42.48 -2.32 8.15
N ILE A 146 42.09 -1.39 9.02
CA ILE A 146 42.97 -0.87 10.08
C ILE A 146 43.36 -1.98 11.06
N GLY A 147 42.41 -2.85 11.45
CA GLY A 147 42.67 -3.99 12.32
C GLY A 147 43.67 -4.98 11.73
N ILE A 148 43.59 -5.25 10.42
CA ILE A 148 44.54 -6.11 9.70
C ILE A 148 45.93 -5.47 9.67
N LEU A 149 46.03 -4.18 9.38
CA LEU A 149 47.31 -3.47 9.34
C LEU A 149 48.00 -3.43 10.72
N VAL A 150 47.25 -3.13 11.78
CA VAL A 150 47.78 -3.11 13.15
C VAL A 150 48.19 -4.51 13.61
N GLY A 151 47.38 -5.53 13.31
CA GLY A 151 47.71 -6.92 13.58
C GLY A 151 48.98 -7.38 12.87
N PHE A 152 49.14 -6.99 11.60
CA PHE A 152 50.31 -7.30 10.79
C PHE A 152 51.59 -6.64 11.32
N VAL A 153 51.54 -5.35 11.68
CA VAL A 153 52.68 -4.63 12.27
C VAL A 153 53.08 -5.22 13.62
N LYS A 154 52.10 -5.61 14.45
CA LYS A 154 52.37 -6.19 15.77
C LYS A 154 53.01 -7.58 15.67
N ILE A 155 52.61 -8.39 14.68
CA ILE A 155 53.23 -9.69 14.40
C ILE A 155 54.68 -9.52 13.94
N LEU A 156 54.96 -8.55 13.07
CA LEU A 156 56.32 -8.24 12.63
C LEU A 156 57.21 -7.71 13.75
N SER A 157 56.66 -6.97 14.72
CA SER A 157 57.44 -6.46 15.86
C SER A 157 57.70 -7.49 16.97
N LEU A 158 57.03 -8.64 16.94
CA LEU A 158 57.19 -9.73 17.92
C LEU A 158 58.08 -10.87 17.42
N GLY A 159 58.27 -10.97 16.10
CA GLY A 159 59.10 -11.99 15.46
C GLY A 159 60.49 -11.51 15.02
N GLY A 160 60.90 -10.30 15.39
CA GLY A 160 62.20 -9.70 15.10
C GLY A 160 63.04 -9.46 16.34
#